data_AF-A0AAW4FQP6-F1
#
_entry.id   AF-A0AAW4FQP6-F1
#
_cell.length_a   1.000
_cell.length_b   1.000
_cell.length_c   1.000
_cell.angle_alpha   90.00
_cell.angle_beta   90.00
_cell.angle_gamma   90.00
#
_symmetry.space_group_name_H-M   'P 1'
#
loop_
_entity.id
_entity.type
_entity.pdbx_description
1 polymer ?
#
loop_
_entity_poly.entity_id
_entity_poly.type
_entity_poly.pdbx_seq_one_letter_code
_entity_poly.pdbx_strand_id
1 'polypeptide(L)'
;MRHVSGLIFSVLFVASSANQGHATSPPFEQAKVVQCMLDHTTVDDETVFKNLMIAALNDDSGSVKSYVVQMSSLLMNLALTKCEVGMSMLADPQFQAAARIYGQHMGEKLMKKAFDKLN
;
A
#
# COMPACT_ATOMS: atom_id res chain seq x y z
N MET A 1 25.07 -77.71 0.24
CA MET A 1 26.32 -76.93 0.10
C MET A 1 26.12 -75.88 -0.98
N ARG A 2 26.50 -74.63 -0.64
CA ARG A 2 26.80 -73.46 -1.50
C ARG A 2 25.65 -72.62 -2.09
N HIS A 3 25.57 -71.41 -1.52
CA HIS A 3 24.99 -70.15 -1.99
C HIS A 3 25.46 -69.71 -3.37
N VAL A 4 24.59 -68.99 -4.10
CA VAL A 4 24.87 -67.74 -4.84
C VAL A 4 23.54 -66.97 -4.92
N SER A 5 23.18 -66.11 -3.96
CA SER A 5 23.39 -64.64 -3.96
C SER A 5 23.29 -63.97 -5.34
N GLY A 6 22.09 -63.47 -5.68
CA GLY A 6 21.81 -62.68 -6.87
C GLY A 6 21.06 -61.39 -6.54
N LEU A 7 21.82 -60.36 -6.14
CA LEU A 7 21.60 -58.91 -6.28
C LEU A 7 20.16 -58.38 -6.42
N ILE A 8 19.59 -57.94 -5.30
CA ILE A 8 18.48 -56.98 -5.29
C ILE A 8 19.07 -55.58 -5.54
N PHE A 9 18.85 -55.04 -6.73
CA PHE A 9 19.25 -53.68 -7.11
C PHE A 9 18.23 -52.68 -6.50
N SER A 10 18.41 -52.31 -5.24
CA SER A 10 17.63 -51.25 -4.61
C SER A 10 18.12 -49.89 -5.10
N VAL A 11 17.40 -49.32 -6.07
CA VAL A 11 17.56 -47.92 -6.47
C VAL A 11 16.99 -47.05 -5.34
N LEU A 12 17.88 -46.48 -4.52
CA LEU A 12 17.54 -45.43 -3.57
C LEU A 12 17.19 -44.17 -4.36
N PHE A 13 15.89 -43.92 -4.57
CA PHE A 13 15.39 -42.59 -4.89
C PHE A 13 15.62 -41.70 -3.68
N VAL A 14 16.74 -40.98 -3.67
CA VAL A 14 16.89 -39.80 -2.80
C VAL A 14 15.98 -38.73 -3.41
N ALA A 15 14.72 -38.74 -2.98
CA ALA A 15 13.84 -37.61 -3.20
C ALA A 15 14.40 -36.45 -2.37
N SER A 16 15.29 -35.67 -2.98
CA SER A 16 15.69 -34.37 -2.48
C SER A 16 14.44 -33.50 -2.44
N SER A 17 13.73 -33.50 -1.31
CA SER A 17 12.71 -32.51 -1.03
C SER A 17 13.41 -31.17 -0.93
N ALA A 18 13.58 -30.52 -2.07
CA ALA A 18 13.85 -29.10 -2.15
C ALA A 18 12.65 -28.43 -1.48
N ASN A 19 12.78 -28.15 -0.19
CA ASN A 19 11.92 -27.22 0.52
C ASN A 19 12.12 -25.88 -0.19
N GLN A 20 11.35 -25.64 -1.25
CA GLN A 20 11.20 -24.32 -1.85
C GLN A 20 10.46 -23.49 -0.81
N GLY A 21 11.22 -22.95 0.15
CA GLY A 21 10.79 -21.86 0.99
C GLY A 21 10.47 -20.71 0.06
N HIS A 22 9.20 -20.64 -0.36
CA HIS A 22 8.66 -19.44 -0.97
C HIS A 22 8.84 -18.38 0.10
N ALA A 23 9.71 -17.40 -0.16
CA ALA A 23 9.81 -16.23 0.68
C ALA A 23 8.42 -15.57 0.64
N THR A 24 7.58 -15.85 1.64
CA THR A 24 6.36 -15.10 1.87
C THR A 24 6.81 -13.67 2.13
N SER A 25 6.54 -12.78 1.17
CA SER A 25 6.69 -11.35 1.38
C SER A 25 6.01 -10.99 2.70
N PRO A 26 6.64 -10.15 3.54
CA PRO A 26 6.02 -9.74 4.79
C PRO A 26 4.61 -9.17 4.52
N PRO A 27 3.64 -9.43 5.42
CA PRO A 27 2.28 -8.95 5.27
C PRO A 27 2.26 -7.42 5.15
N PHE A 28 1.34 -6.89 4.34
CA PHE A 28 1.23 -5.45 4.16
C PHE A 28 0.84 -4.74 5.48
N GLU A 29 1.71 -3.87 5.96
CA GLU A 29 1.54 -3.18 7.25
C GLU A 29 0.77 -1.88 7.07
N GLN A 30 -0.57 -1.98 6.97
CA GLN A 30 -1.46 -0.85 6.68
C GLN A 30 -1.20 0.39 7.56
N ALA A 31 -1.14 0.22 8.89
CA ALA A 31 -0.96 1.33 9.82
C ALA A 31 0.38 2.05 9.61
N LYS A 32 1.43 1.30 9.28
CA LYS A 32 2.77 1.85 8.99
C LYS A 32 2.76 2.66 7.71
N VAL A 33 2.08 2.17 6.65
CA VAL A 33 1.93 2.91 5.39
C VAL A 33 1.15 4.19 5.60
N VAL A 34 0.03 4.15 6.33
CA VAL A 34 -0.75 5.37 6.66
C VAL A 34 0.11 6.39 7.40
N GLN A 35 0.81 5.97 8.46
CA GLN A 35 1.64 6.87 9.25
C GLN A 35 2.77 7.46 8.41
N CYS A 36 3.46 6.63 7.61
CA CYS A 36 4.49 7.10 6.70
C CYS A 36 3.97 8.16 5.72
N MET A 37 2.81 7.92 5.12
CA MET A 37 2.20 8.88 4.18
C MET A 37 1.90 10.21 4.89
N LEU A 38 1.36 10.17 6.12
CA LEU A 38 1.10 11.38 6.92
C LEU A 38 2.40 12.14 7.23
N ASP A 39 3.46 11.43 7.64
CA ASP A 39 4.75 12.03 8.01
C ASP A 39 5.45 12.68 6.82
N HIS A 40 5.22 12.17 5.61
CA HIS A 40 5.79 12.70 4.37
C HIS A 40 4.87 13.66 3.61
N THR A 41 3.66 13.91 4.11
CA THR A 41 2.73 14.86 3.49
C THR A 41 3.21 16.29 3.70
N THR A 42 3.36 17.03 2.60
CA THR A 42 3.78 18.43 2.61
C THR A 42 2.60 19.41 2.67
N VAL A 43 2.91 20.70 2.78
CA VAL A 43 1.89 21.78 2.70
C VAL A 43 1.27 21.88 1.31
N ASP A 44 2.02 21.55 0.26
CA ASP A 44 1.52 21.54 -1.11
C ASP A 44 0.56 20.36 -1.32
N ASP A 45 0.91 19.19 -0.77
CA ASP A 45 0.04 18.01 -0.74
C ASP A 45 -1.28 18.31 0.00
N GLU A 46 -1.21 18.94 1.17
CA GLU A 46 -2.38 19.44 1.89
C GLU A 46 -3.24 20.39 1.05
N THR A 47 -2.62 21.22 0.21
CA THR A 47 -3.35 22.15 -0.65
C THR A 47 -4.14 21.41 -1.73
N VAL A 48 -3.59 20.34 -2.30
CA VAL A 48 -4.32 19.46 -3.24
C VAL A 48 -5.53 18.83 -2.54
N PHE A 49 -5.36 18.29 -1.33
CA PHE A 49 -6.46 17.76 -0.50
C PHE A 49 -7.55 18.80 -0.26
N LYS A 50 -7.18 19.99 0.19
CA LYS A 50 -8.11 21.08 0.48
C LYS A 50 -8.89 21.49 -0.77
N ASN A 51 -8.22 21.63 -1.91
CA ASN A 51 -8.87 22.04 -3.16
C ASN A 51 -9.86 20.98 -3.66
N LEU A 52 -9.52 19.69 -3.53
CA LEU A 52 -10.46 18.60 -3.81
C LEU A 52 -11.71 18.70 -2.92
N MET A 53 -11.53 18.90 -1.62
CA MET A 53 -12.66 19.04 -0.68
C MET A 53 -13.54 20.25 -1.01
N ILE A 54 -12.94 21.41 -1.31
CA ILE A 54 -13.68 22.61 -1.71
C ILE A 54 -14.47 22.37 -3.00
N ALA A 55 -13.84 21.76 -4.01
CA ALA A 55 -14.51 21.45 -5.26
C ALA A 55 -15.69 20.48 -5.05
N ALA A 56 -15.52 19.46 -4.21
CA ALA A 56 -16.57 18.51 -3.87
C ALA A 56 -17.72 19.15 -3.10
N LEU A 57 -17.43 20.03 -2.14
CA LEU A 57 -18.45 20.75 -1.36
C LEU A 57 -19.23 21.79 -2.21
N ASN A 58 -18.62 22.29 -3.28
CA ASN A 58 -19.24 23.24 -4.21
C ASN A 58 -19.95 22.55 -5.38
N ASP A 59 -20.04 21.21 -5.40
CA ASP A 59 -20.56 20.42 -6.51
C ASP A 59 -19.89 20.72 -7.88
N ASP A 60 -18.65 21.21 -7.87
CA ASP A 60 -17.87 21.52 -9.07
C ASP A 60 -17.25 20.25 -9.66
N SER A 61 -18.08 19.47 -10.35
CA SER A 61 -17.69 18.20 -10.99
C SER A 61 -16.48 18.32 -11.93
N GLY A 62 -16.29 19.48 -12.58
CA GLY A 62 -15.16 19.73 -13.48
C GLY A 62 -13.84 19.80 -12.71
N SER A 63 -13.81 20.60 -11.64
CA SER A 63 -12.66 20.71 -10.76
C SER A 63 -12.41 19.43 -9.96
N VAL A 64 -13.46 18.75 -9.48
CA VAL A 64 -13.34 17.47 -8.78
C VAL A 64 -12.58 16.46 -9.63
N LYS A 65 -12.92 16.31 -10.91
CA LYS A 65 -12.21 15.38 -11.81
C LYS A 65 -10.71 15.70 -11.90
N SER A 66 -10.36 16.98 -12.05
CA SER A 66 -8.97 17.42 -12.09
C SER A 66 -8.22 17.13 -10.78
N TYR A 67 -8.83 17.47 -9.64
CA TYR A 67 -8.21 17.28 -8.34
C TYR A 67 -8.11 15.81 -7.93
N VAL A 68 -9.03 14.94 -8.36
CA VAL A 68 -8.92 13.48 -8.16
C VAL A 68 -7.70 12.92 -8.87
N VAL A 69 -7.38 13.38 -10.08
CA VAL A 69 -6.17 12.95 -10.81
C VAL A 69 -4.92 13.40 -10.07
N GLN A 70 -4.86 14.65 -9.63
CA GLN A 70 -3.74 15.18 -8.85
C GLN A 70 -3.57 14.41 -7.52
N MET A 71 -4.68 14.15 -6.84
CA MET A 71 -4.72 13.37 -5.61
C MET A 71 -4.18 11.96 -5.83
N SER A 72 -4.61 11.29 -6.90
CA SER A 72 -4.16 9.93 -7.23
C SER A 72 -2.66 9.89 -7.48
N SER A 73 -2.13 10.88 -8.22
CA SER A 73 -0.69 11.02 -8.48
C SER A 73 0.10 11.23 -7.18
N LEU A 74 -0.40 12.10 -6.30
CA LEU A 74 0.19 12.34 -4.98
C LEU A 74 0.22 11.08 -4.13
N LEU A 75 -0.91 10.35 -4.02
CA LEU A 75 -0.99 9.11 -3.26
C LEU A 75 -0.01 8.07 -3.77
N MET A 76 0.07 7.90 -5.09
CA MET A 76 1.04 6.99 -5.71
C MET A 76 2.49 7.43 -5.43
N ASN A 77 2.79 8.72 -5.56
CA ASN A 77 4.13 9.24 -5.32
C ASN A 77 4.55 9.03 -3.85
N LEU A 78 3.68 9.34 -2.88
CA LEU A 78 3.94 9.07 -1.46
C LEU A 78 4.17 7.58 -1.22
N ALA A 79 3.26 6.73 -1.70
CA ALA A 79 3.32 5.29 -1.51
C ALA A 79 4.61 4.69 -2.09
N LEU A 80 4.91 4.96 -3.36
CA LEU A 80 6.02 4.34 -4.08
C LEU A 80 7.39 4.92 -3.69
N THR A 81 7.47 6.23 -3.50
CA THR A 81 8.78 6.92 -3.37
C THR A 81 9.16 7.26 -1.94
N LYS A 82 8.18 7.35 -1.02
CA LYS A 82 8.42 7.72 0.38
C LYS A 82 8.15 6.57 1.34
N CYS A 83 7.19 5.70 1.01
CA CYS A 83 6.70 4.67 1.93
C CYS A 83 6.97 3.24 1.48
N GLU A 84 7.84 3.07 0.48
CA GLU A 84 8.35 1.76 0.02
C GLU A 84 7.24 0.77 -0.36
N VAL A 85 6.06 1.27 -0.73
CA VAL A 85 4.97 0.43 -1.23
C VAL A 85 5.37 -0.05 -2.62
N GLY A 86 5.37 -1.36 -2.84
CA GLY A 86 5.66 -1.93 -4.15
C GLY A 86 4.56 -1.59 -5.17
N MET A 87 4.93 -1.43 -6.45
CA MET A 87 3.98 -1.13 -7.53
C MET A 87 2.83 -2.16 -7.61
N SER A 88 3.13 -3.44 -7.38
CA SER A 88 2.14 -4.51 -7.35
C SER A 88 1.15 -4.41 -6.18
N MET A 89 1.53 -3.74 -5.09
CA MET A 89 0.70 -3.58 -3.89
C MET A 89 -0.28 -2.42 -4.02
N LEU A 90 -0.15 -1.52 -5.00
CA LEU A 90 -1.08 -0.41 -5.17
C LEU A 90 -2.50 -0.86 -5.56
N ALA A 91 -2.63 -2.02 -6.20
CA ALA A 91 -3.90 -2.64 -6.49
C ALA A 91 -4.45 -3.49 -5.30
N ASP A 92 -3.65 -3.68 -4.25
CA ASP A 92 -4.04 -4.48 -3.09
C ASP A 92 -5.18 -3.79 -2.32
N PRO A 93 -6.27 -4.51 -1.97
CA PRO A 93 -7.35 -3.96 -1.15
C PRO A 93 -6.87 -3.36 0.18
N GLN A 94 -5.80 -3.87 0.76
CA GLN A 94 -5.22 -3.34 1.99
C GLN A 94 -4.58 -1.96 1.78
N PHE A 95 -3.96 -1.74 0.62
CA PHE A 95 -3.45 -0.42 0.24
C PHE A 95 -4.61 0.56 0.00
N GLN A 96 -5.67 0.14 -0.68
CA GLN A 96 -6.86 0.99 -0.88
C GLN A 96 -7.49 1.40 0.45
N ALA A 97 -7.55 0.49 1.42
CA ALA A 97 -8.01 0.78 2.76
C ALA A 97 -7.05 1.72 3.52
N ALA A 98 -5.73 1.58 3.35
CA ALA A 98 -4.74 2.54 3.86
C ALA A 98 -4.95 3.94 3.27
N ALA A 99 -5.08 4.05 1.95
CA ALA A 99 -5.31 5.32 1.27
C ALA A 99 -6.60 6.02 1.75
N ARG A 100 -7.65 5.24 2.04
CA ARG A 100 -8.89 5.76 2.64
C ARG A 100 -8.66 6.31 4.05
N ILE A 101 -7.98 5.57 4.92
CA ILE A 101 -7.67 6.01 6.29
C ILE A 101 -6.79 7.27 6.26
N TYR A 102 -5.76 7.29 5.41
CA TYR A 102 -4.95 8.47 5.18
C TYR A 102 -5.80 9.69 4.75
N GLY A 103 -6.70 9.52 3.79
CA GLY A 103 -7.62 10.57 3.36
C GLY A 103 -8.54 11.08 4.47
N GLN A 104 -9.01 10.20 5.36
CA GLN A 104 -9.80 10.58 6.54
C GLN A 104 -8.99 11.46 7.50
N HIS A 105 -7.77 11.05 7.86
CA HIS A 105 -6.88 11.85 8.71
C HIS A 105 -6.56 13.23 8.11
N MET A 106 -6.35 13.29 6.80
CA MET A 106 -6.13 14.57 6.11
C MET A 106 -7.38 15.46 6.16
N GLY A 107 -8.56 14.89 5.95
CA GLY A 107 -9.83 15.60 6.09
C GLY A 107 -10.02 16.17 7.49
N GLU A 108 -9.83 15.34 8.53
CA GLU A 108 -9.91 15.76 9.94
C GLU A 108 -8.93 16.89 10.26
N LYS A 109 -7.67 16.75 9.84
CA LYS A 109 -6.62 17.76 10.02
C LYS A 109 -7.01 19.10 9.37
N LEU A 110 -7.52 19.07 8.14
CA LEU A 110 -7.93 20.28 7.42
C LEU A 110 -9.16 20.94 8.05
N MET A 111 -10.15 20.15 8.48
CA MET A 111 -11.32 20.67 9.20
C MET A 111 -10.92 21.29 10.53
N LYS A 112 -10.05 20.64 11.31
CA LYS A 112 -9.51 21.21 12.54
C LYS A 112 -8.81 22.55 12.28
N LYS A 113 -7.92 22.63 11.29
CA LYS A 113 -7.28 23.89 10.89
C LYS A 113 -8.26 24.98 10.47
N ALA A 114 -9.41 24.61 9.89
CA ALA A 114 -10.45 25.56 9.53
C ALA A 114 -11.18 26.09 10.77
N PHE A 115 -11.57 25.21 11.70
CA PHE A 115 -12.20 25.60 12.97
C PHE A 115 -11.28 26.42 13.87
N ASP A 116 -9.98 26.11 13.90
CA ASP A 116 -9.00 26.87 14.68
C ASP A 116 -8.91 28.34 14.26
N LYS A 117 -9.36 28.71 13.04
CA LYS A 117 -9.41 30.10 12.55
C LYS A 117 -10.67 30.86 12.95
N LEU A 118 -11.69 30.17 13.48
CA LEU A 118 -12.93 30.79 13.94
C LEU A 118 -12.85 31.25 15.40
N ASN A 119 -11.82 30.80 16.12
CA ASN A 119 -11.49 31.17 17.49
C ASN A 119 -10.41 32.26 17.51
#